data_AF-A0A8T3P6X3-F1
#
_entry.id   AF-A0A8T3P6X3-F1
#
_cell.length_a   1.000
_cell.length_b   1.000
_cell.length_c   1.000
_cell.angle_alpha   90.00
_cell.angle_beta   90.00
_cell.angle_gamma   90.00
#
_symmetry.space_group_name_H-M   'P 1'
#
loop_
_entity.id
_entity.type
_entity.pdbx_description
1 polymer ?
#
loop_
_entity_poly.entity_id
_entity_poly.type
_entity_poly.pdbx_seq_one_letter_code
_entity_poly.pdbx_strand_id
1 'polypeptide(L)'
;MSEGLAELGRRYTLDRDTRLALLEGLYQRAGLAADRSDAERQMAISDALQSIRGAGGDAALLLHAERRPAAEVQHFLEEQGLMEPDRARKRMEFVSHPLWRTYVFSYAGGEQLLATWCEAGDGVDDARRRFERLLTEQLTPSGLAAQLG
;
A
#
# COMPACT_ATOMS: atom_id res chain seq x y z
N MET A 1 0.25 -3.73 10.55
CA MET A 1 0.41 -2.36 11.09
C MET A 1 1.79 -1.76 10.80
N SER A 2 2.92 -2.47 11.00
CA SER A 2 4.27 -1.91 10.77
C SER A 2 4.57 -1.55 9.30
N GLU A 3 4.09 -2.34 8.33
CA GLU A 3 4.28 -2.08 6.89
C GLU A 3 3.51 -0.84 6.40
N GLY A 4 2.28 -0.60 6.90
CA GLY A 4 1.52 0.60 6.56
C GLY A 4 2.16 1.88 7.10
N LEU A 5 2.81 1.81 8.27
CA LEU A 5 3.57 2.93 8.84
C LEU A 5 4.81 3.28 8.00
N ALA A 6 5.52 2.28 7.48
CA ALA A 6 6.68 2.52 6.61
C ALA A 6 6.27 3.19 5.28
N GLU A 7 5.12 2.80 4.70
CA GLU A 7 4.63 3.38 3.44
C GLU A 7 4.08 4.80 3.62
N LEU A 8 3.33 5.06 4.71
CA LEU A 8 2.81 6.39 5.04
C LEU A 8 3.93 7.36 5.42
N GLY A 9 4.97 6.88 6.12
CA GLY A 9 6.13 7.70 6.49
C GLY A 9 6.78 8.35 5.27
N ARG A 10 6.94 7.61 4.17
CA ARG A 10 7.49 8.14 2.90
C ARG A 10 6.63 9.27 2.31
N ARG A 11 5.31 9.22 2.50
CA ARG A 11 4.35 10.21 1.97
C ARG A 11 4.35 11.51 2.76
N TYR A 12 4.58 11.44 4.06
CA TYR A 12 4.47 12.61 4.96
C TYR A 12 5.81 13.19 5.42
N THR A 13 6.94 12.51 5.22
CA THR A 13 8.25 12.95 5.73
C THR A 13 9.22 13.44 4.66
N LEU A 14 9.01 13.09 3.39
CA LEU A 14 9.92 13.45 2.28
C LEU A 14 9.14 14.19 1.19
N ASP A 15 9.63 15.37 0.82
CA ASP A 15 9.15 16.07 -0.38
C ASP A 15 9.57 15.33 -1.66
N ARG A 16 9.04 15.79 -2.80
CA ARG A 16 9.25 15.15 -4.10
C ARG A 16 10.72 15.13 -4.51
N ASP A 17 11.46 16.22 -4.30
CA ASP A 17 12.86 16.32 -4.72
C ASP A 17 13.75 15.44 -3.85
N THR A 18 13.48 15.39 -2.54
CA THR A 18 14.17 14.48 -1.62
C THR A 18 13.93 13.01 -2.00
N ARG A 19 12.70 12.65 -2.42
CA ARG A 19 12.39 11.30 -2.93
C ARG A 19 13.15 10.96 -4.21
N LEU A 20 13.27 11.90 -5.14
CA LEU A 20 14.04 11.71 -6.38
C LEU A 20 15.51 11.47 -6.08
N ALA A 21 16.11 12.34 -5.28
CA ALA A 21 17.52 12.23 -4.89
C ALA A 21 17.82 10.90 -4.18
N LEU A 22 16.90 10.40 -3.36
CA LEU A 22 17.02 9.09 -2.72
C LEU A 22 17.03 7.94 -3.74
N LEU A 23 16.12 7.95 -4.71
CA LEU A 23 16.07 6.94 -5.77
C LEU A 23 17.35 6.93 -6.63
N GLU A 24 17.82 8.12 -7.02
CA GLU A 24 19.08 8.28 -7.74
C GLU A 24 20.26 7.68 -6.93
N GLY A 25 20.34 7.98 -5.64
CA GLY A 25 21.34 7.40 -4.75
C GLY A 25 21.23 5.87 -4.61
N LEU A 26 20.01 5.32 -4.62
CA LEU A 26 19.79 3.88 -4.61
C LEU A 26 20.24 3.21 -5.90
N TYR A 27 19.96 3.82 -7.07
CA TYR A 27 20.44 3.31 -8.35
C TYR A 27 21.96 3.23 -8.41
N GLN A 28 22.63 4.30 -8.00
CA GLN A 28 24.10 4.34 -7.94
C GLN A 28 24.67 3.25 -7.03
N ARG A 29 24.09 3.07 -5.84
CA ARG A 29 24.52 2.03 -4.89
C ARG A 29 24.25 0.62 -5.38
N ALA A 30 23.19 0.42 -6.16
CA ALA A 30 22.84 -0.86 -6.77
C ALA A 30 23.61 -1.12 -8.08
N GLY A 31 24.39 -0.17 -8.58
CA GLY A 31 25.08 -0.28 -9.87
C GLY A 31 24.15 -0.27 -11.08
N LEU A 32 22.94 0.28 -10.93
CA LEU A 32 21.95 0.38 -11.99
C LEU A 32 22.30 1.58 -12.89
N ALA A 33 22.37 1.34 -14.19
CA ALA A 33 22.49 2.39 -15.20
C ALA A 33 21.14 3.09 -15.38
N ALA A 34 20.77 3.92 -14.42
CA ALA A 34 19.53 4.69 -14.41
C ALA A 34 19.82 6.15 -14.06
N ASP A 35 19.07 7.06 -14.66
CA ASP A 35 19.22 8.51 -14.48
C ASP A 35 18.01 9.16 -13.78
N ARG A 36 17.99 10.50 -13.72
CA ARG A 36 16.90 11.24 -13.12
C ARG A 36 15.56 11.03 -13.83
N SER A 37 15.56 10.86 -15.15
CA SER A 37 14.34 10.59 -15.90
C SER A 37 13.77 9.22 -15.54
N ASP A 38 14.63 8.22 -15.31
CA ASP A 38 14.21 6.90 -14.82
C ASP A 38 13.63 6.99 -13.40
N ALA A 39 14.21 7.80 -12.52
CA ALA A 39 13.67 8.05 -11.18
C ALA A 39 12.28 8.71 -11.23
N GLU A 40 12.11 9.73 -12.07
CA GLU A 40 10.83 10.42 -12.29
C GLU A 40 9.77 9.47 -12.85
N ARG A 41 10.14 8.64 -13.82
CA ARG A 41 9.27 7.62 -14.41
C ARG A 41 8.86 6.58 -13.36
N GLN A 42 9.80 6.07 -12.58
CA GLN A 42 9.51 5.11 -11.52
C GLN A 42 8.59 5.70 -10.46
N MET A 43 8.78 6.97 -10.08
CA MET A 43 7.88 7.67 -9.17
C MET A 43 6.47 7.81 -9.75
N ALA A 44 6.35 8.23 -11.01
CA ALA A 44 5.06 8.38 -11.68
C ALA A 44 4.30 7.05 -11.77
N ILE A 45 5.00 5.96 -12.13
CA ILE A 45 4.41 4.60 -12.15
C ILE A 45 3.97 4.19 -10.74
N SER A 46 4.82 4.41 -9.73
CA SER A 46 4.50 4.05 -8.34
C SER A 46 3.29 4.82 -7.82
N ASP A 47 3.14 6.09 -8.19
CA ASP A 47 2.00 6.92 -7.82
C ASP A 47 0.73 6.48 -8.56
N ALA A 48 0.82 6.17 -9.86
CA ALA A 48 -0.31 5.66 -10.64
C ALA A 48 -0.82 4.31 -10.13
N LEU A 49 0.08 3.41 -9.72
CA LEU A 49 -0.28 2.11 -9.16
C LEU A 49 -0.92 2.19 -7.77
N GLN A 50 -0.90 3.36 -7.10
CA GLN A 50 -1.53 3.52 -5.78
C GLN A 50 -3.00 3.16 -5.78
N SER A 51 -3.73 3.53 -6.85
CA SER A 51 -5.18 3.31 -6.95
C SER A 51 -5.56 1.83 -7.02
N ILE A 52 -4.66 0.97 -7.52
CA ILE A 52 -4.92 -0.47 -7.71
C ILE A 52 -4.19 -1.36 -6.70
N ARG A 53 -3.51 -0.77 -5.71
CA ARG A 53 -2.85 -1.56 -4.65
C ARG A 53 -3.82 -2.41 -3.82
N GLY A 54 -5.09 -2.01 -3.76
CA GLY A 54 -6.16 -2.77 -3.13
C GLY A 54 -6.46 -4.12 -3.79
N ALA A 55 -6.01 -4.36 -5.03
CA ALA A 55 -6.36 -5.56 -5.81
C ALA A 55 -6.01 -6.88 -5.11
N GLY A 56 -4.96 -6.92 -4.30
CA GLY A 56 -4.65 -8.12 -3.50
C GLY A 56 -5.70 -8.41 -2.41
N GLY A 57 -6.28 -7.36 -1.82
CA GLY A 57 -7.39 -7.44 -0.87
C GLY A 57 -8.68 -7.86 -1.55
N ASP A 58 -8.99 -7.22 -2.67
CA ASP A 58 -10.17 -7.54 -3.48
C ASP A 58 -10.14 -8.99 -3.97
N ALA A 59 -8.98 -9.49 -4.40
CA ALA A 59 -8.82 -10.89 -4.76
C ALA A 59 -9.18 -11.85 -3.62
N ALA A 60 -8.86 -11.51 -2.37
CA ALA A 60 -9.25 -12.34 -1.23
C ALA A 60 -10.77 -12.30 -0.97
N LEU A 61 -11.40 -11.14 -1.14
CA LEU A 61 -12.86 -10.99 -1.06
C LEU A 61 -13.57 -11.82 -2.14
N LEU A 62 -13.16 -11.66 -3.39
CA LEU A 62 -13.70 -12.41 -4.53
C LEU A 62 -13.57 -13.92 -4.31
N LEU A 63 -12.41 -14.37 -3.81
CA LEU A 63 -12.14 -15.80 -3.60
C LEU A 63 -12.94 -16.39 -2.43
N HIS A 64 -13.00 -15.70 -1.29
CA HIS A 64 -13.51 -16.29 -0.04
C HIS A 64 -14.93 -15.87 0.32
N ALA A 65 -15.27 -14.59 0.15
CA ALA A 65 -16.59 -14.08 0.49
C ALA A 65 -17.59 -14.37 -0.64
N GLU A 66 -17.19 -14.08 -1.88
CA GLU A 66 -18.02 -14.30 -3.06
C GLU A 66 -17.88 -15.72 -3.63
N ARG A 67 -16.88 -16.48 -3.18
CA ARG A 67 -16.61 -17.87 -3.63
C ARG A 67 -16.44 -17.98 -5.14
N ARG A 68 -15.83 -16.97 -5.79
CA ARG A 68 -15.53 -17.03 -7.21
C ARG A 68 -14.46 -18.09 -7.52
N PRO A 69 -14.47 -18.68 -8.74
CA PRO A 69 -13.45 -19.63 -9.15
C PRO A 69 -12.04 -19.01 -9.11
N ALA A 70 -11.05 -19.77 -8.64
CA ALA A 70 -9.67 -19.30 -8.51
C ALA A 70 -9.08 -18.76 -9.83
N ALA A 71 -9.44 -19.36 -10.97
CA ALA A 71 -9.01 -18.88 -12.28
C ALA A 71 -9.55 -17.49 -12.62
N GLU A 72 -10.80 -17.19 -12.24
CA GLU A 72 -11.38 -15.86 -12.45
C GLU A 72 -10.73 -14.81 -11.55
N VAL A 73 -10.38 -15.18 -10.32
CA VAL A 73 -9.69 -14.29 -9.38
C VAL A 73 -8.24 -14.02 -9.85
N GLN A 74 -7.56 -15.03 -10.39
CA GLN A 74 -6.23 -14.83 -10.99
C GLN A 74 -6.32 -13.88 -12.19
N HIS A 75 -7.31 -14.06 -13.08
CA HIS A 75 -7.52 -13.18 -14.22
C HIS A 75 -7.81 -11.72 -13.78
N PHE A 76 -8.58 -11.53 -12.71
CA PHE A 76 -8.77 -10.21 -12.11
C PHE A 76 -7.45 -9.57 -11.65
N LEU A 77 -6.56 -10.34 -11.02
CA LEU A 77 -5.24 -9.84 -10.60
C LEU A 77 -4.35 -9.44 -11.78
N GLU A 78 -4.45 -10.14 -12.91
CA GLU A 78 -3.72 -9.85 -14.14
C GLU A 78 -4.28 -8.59 -14.83
N GLU A 79 -5.59 -8.51 -15.06
CA GLU A 79 -6.22 -7.44 -15.83
C GLU A 79 -6.47 -6.15 -15.04
N GLN A 80 -6.93 -6.26 -13.79
CA GLN A 80 -7.30 -5.10 -12.97
C GLN A 80 -6.20 -4.74 -11.97
N GLY A 81 -5.50 -5.76 -11.46
CA GLY A 81 -4.33 -5.57 -10.62
C GLY A 81 -3.03 -5.27 -11.38
N LEU A 82 -3.06 -5.35 -12.72
CA LEU A 82 -1.91 -5.17 -13.62
C LEU A 82 -0.70 -6.00 -13.18
N MET A 83 -0.94 -7.22 -12.68
CA MET A 83 0.12 -8.12 -12.24
C MET A 83 0.53 -9.04 -13.38
N GLU A 84 1.84 -9.20 -13.57
CA GLU A 84 2.38 -10.26 -14.41
C GLU A 84 1.88 -11.64 -13.96
N PRO A 85 1.65 -12.61 -14.88
CA PRO A 85 1.03 -13.89 -14.55
C PRO A 85 1.71 -14.66 -13.41
N ASP A 86 3.04 -14.66 -13.36
CA ASP A 86 3.79 -15.32 -12.28
C ASP A 86 3.58 -14.62 -10.93
N ARG A 87 3.44 -13.29 -10.92
CA ARG A 87 3.13 -12.51 -9.72
C ARG A 87 1.68 -12.74 -9.29
N ALA A 88 0.74 -12.79 -10.24
CA ALA A 88 -0.67 -13.10 -9.96
C ALA A 88 -0.81 -14.50 -9.35
N ARG A 89 -0.12 -15.52 -9.91
CA ARG A 89 -0.06 -16.87 -9.33
C ARG A 89 0.49 -16.86 -7.91
N LYS A 90 1.59 -16.13 -7.66
CA LYS A 90 2.16 -16.05 -6.31
C LYS A 90 1.22 -15.35 -5.32
N ARG A 91 0.51 -14.33 -5.78
CA ARG A 91 -0.53 -13.66 -4.99
C ARG A 91 -1.69 -14.61 -4.69
N MET A 92 -2.11 -15.44 -5.66
CA MET A 92 -3.13 -16.49 -5.46
C MET A 92 -2.73 -17.51 -4.40
N GLU A 93 -1.47 -17.97 -4.39
CA GLU A 93 -0.96 -18.84 -3.31
C GLU A 93 -1.12 -18.17 -1.94
N PHE A 94 -0.84 -16.87 -1.86
CA PHE A 94 -0.97 -16.11 -0.62
C PHE A 94 -2.43 -15.98 -0.18
N VAL A 95 -3.32 -15.49 -1.05
CA VAL A 95 -4.72 -15.25 -0.66
C VAL A 95 -5.49 -16.55 -0.44
N SER A 96 -5.07 -17.67 -1.03
CA SER A 96 -5.70 -18.97 -0.82
C SER A 96 -5.29 -19.64 0.50
N HIS A 97 -4.26 -19.14 1.18
CA HIS A 97 -3.70 -19.81 2.36
C HIS A 97 -4.68 -19.72 3.56
N PRO A 98 -5.06 -20.86 4.20
CA PRO A 98 -6.10 -20.90 5.25
C PRO A 98 -5.82 -20.01 6.46
N LEU A 99 -4.53 -19.86 6.84
CA LEU A 99 -4.10 -19.03 7.97
C LEU A 99 -4.06 -17.53 7.63
N TRP A 100 -4.12 -17.15 6.36
CA TRP A 100 -3.93 -15.76 5.90
C TRP A 100 -5.25 -15.09 5.50
N ARG A 101 -6.36 -15.83 5.45
CA ARG A 101 -7.71 -15.29 5.16
C ARG A 101 -8.09 -14.13 6.08
N THR A 102 -7.70 -14.17 7.36
CA THR A 102 -7.96 -13.11 8.35
C THR A 102 -6.95 -11.97 8.28
N TYR A 103 -5.76 -12.21 7.73
CA TYR A 103 -4.67 -11.25 7.64
C TYR A 103 -4.87 -10.21 6.54
N VAL A 104 -5.45 -10.60 5.40
CA VAL A 104 -5.70 -9.68 4.26
C VAL A 104 -6.61 -8.52 4.68
N PHE A 105 -7.64 -8.81 5.48
CA PHE A 105 -8.57 -7.79 6.00
C PHE A 105 -7.90 -6.83 6.98
N SER A 106 -6.95 -7.31 7.79
CA SER A 106 -6.25 -6.49 8.77
C SER A 106 -5.23 -5.54 8.13
N TYR A 107 -4.71 -5.89 6.96
CA TYR A 107 -3.73 -5.09 6.23
C TYR A 107 -4.38 -3.99 5.40
N ALA A 108 -5.28 -4.37 4.47
CA ALA A 108 -5.97 -3.40 3.62
C ALA A 108 -6.87 -2.48 4.44
N GLY A 109 -7.64 -3.04 5.39
CA GLY A 109 -8.48 -2.26 6.29
C GLY A 109 -7.67 -1.37 7.24
N GLY A 110 -6.51 -1.84 7.70
CA GLY A 110 -5.60 -1.05 8.51
C GLY A 110 -4.99 0.13 7.75
N GLU A 111 -4.49 -0.09 6.53
CA GLU A 111 -3.94 0.98 5.68
C GLU A 111 -5.00 2.04 5.38
N GLN A 112 -6.20 1.63 4.97
CA GLN A 112 -7.29 2.55 4.65
C GLN A 112 -7.73 3.35 5.88
N LEU A 113 -7.87 2.71 7.05
CA LEU A 113 -8.23 3.37 8.30
C LEU A 113 -7.18 4.43 8.70
N LEU A 114 -5.89 4.07 8.65
CA LEU A 114 -4.81 4.97 9.03
C LEU A 114 -4.68 6.15 8.05
N ALA A 115 -4.77 5.89 6.74
CA ALA A 115 -4.75 6.94 5.73
C ALA A 115 -5.91 7.92 5.91
N THR A 116 -7.14 7.39 6.03
CA THR A 116 -8.35 8.20 6.26
C THR A 116 -8.24 9.03 7.53
N TRP A 117 -7.73 8.45 8.62
CA TRP A 117 -7.57 9.16 9.89
C TRP A 117 -6.49 10.25 9.84
N CYS A 118 -5.38 10.02 9.15
CA CYS A 118 -4.36 11.04 8.89
C CYS A 118 -4.90 12.18 8.02
N GLU A 119 -5.67 11.85 6.97
CA GLU A 119 -6.21 12.83 6.01
C GLU A 119 -7.45 13.58 6.51
N ALA A 120 -8.10 13.11 7.58
CA ALA A 120 -9.21 13.81 8.25
C ALA A 120 -8.79 15.10 8.99
N GLY A 121 -7.51 15.48 8.94
CA GLY A 121 -6.98 16.72 9.50
C GLY A 121 -7.00 17.90 8.52
N ASP A 122 -6.74 19.11 9.03
CA ASP A 122 -6.67 20.32 8.22
C ASP A 122 -5.31 20.45 7.50
N GLY A 123 -5.19 19.71 6.39
CA GLY A 123 -4.05 19.79 5.48
C GLY A 123 -2.82 18.98 5.88
N VAL A 124 -1.75 19.13 5.09
CA VAL A 124 -0.57 18.25 5.13
C VAL A 124 0.15 18.28 6.48
N ASP A 125 0.23 19.45 7.12
CA ASP A 125 0.88 19.58 8.42
C ASP A 125 0.11 18.86 9.54
N ASP A 126 -1.23 18.85 9.48
CA ASP A 126 -2.04 18.10 10.43
C ASP A 126 -1.95 16.59 10.19
N ALA A 127 -1.97 16.17 8.92
CA ALA A 127 -1.75 14.78 8.55
C ALA A 127 -0.38 14.27 9.06
N ARG A 128 0.67 15.09 8.97
CA ARG A 128 2.00 14.76 9.49
C ARG A 128 2.02 14.63 11.02
N ARG A 129 1.40 15.56 11.76
CA ARG A 129 1.28 15.47 13.22
C ARG A 129 0.48 14.24 13.66
N ARG A 130 -0.61 13.94 12.97
CA ARG A 130 -1.42 12.74 13.20
C ARG A 130 -0.57 11.48 12.97
N PHE A 131 0.20 11.43 11.89
CA PHE A 131 1.12 10.33 11.63
C PHE A 131 2.19 10.17 12.74
N GLU A 132 2.75 11.27 13.25
CA GLU A 132 3.70 11.23 14.38
C GLU A 132 3.07 10.60 15.65
N ARG A 133 1.78 10.82 15.89
CA ARG A 133 1.05 10.17 17.00
C ARG A 133 0.97 8.65 16.83
N LEU A 134 0.80 8.14 15.60
CA LEU A 134 0.83 6.70 15.34
C LEU A 134 2.18 6.06 15.68
N LEU A 135 3.27 6.84 15.69
CA LEU A 135 4.62 6.37 16.01
C LEU A 135 4.96 6.48 17.51
N THR A 136 4.28 7.37 18.23
CA THR A 136 4.66 7.77 19.60
C THR A 136 3.62 7.40 20.65
N GLU A 137 2.36 7.20 20.24
CA GLU A 137 1.24 6.86 21.12
C GLU A 137 0.75 5.43 20.90
N GLN A 138 0.09 4.87 21.91
CA GLN A 138 -0.50 3.53 21.86
C GLN A 138 -1.97 3.62 21.42
N LEU A 139 -2.20 3.71 20.11
CA LEU A 139 -3.52 3.91 19.52
C LEU A 139 -4.10 2.57 19.02
N THR A 140 -5.38 2.31 19.28
CA THR A 140 -6.08 1.10 18.84
C THR A 140 -6.95 1.38 17.59
N PRO A 141 -7.13 0.41 16.69
CA PRO A 141 -7.96 0.60 15.49
C PRO A 141 -9.40 1.06 15.81
N SER A 142 -10.02 0.51 16.85
CA SER A 142 -11.35 0.92 17.28
C SER A 142 -11.39 2.36 17.81
N GLY A 143 -10.35 2.79 18.54
CA GLY A 143 -10.23 4.15 19.05
C GLY A 143 -10.01 5.18 17.94
N LEU A 144 -9.32 4.80 16.86
CA LEU A 144 -9.14 5.64 15.67
C LEU A 144 -10.43 5.72 14.85
N ALA A 145 -11.13 4.61 14.65
CA ALA A 145 -12.41 4.59 13.93
C ALA A 145 -13.46 5.47 14.63
N ALA A 146 -13.53 5.45 15.95
CA ALA A 146 -14.45 6.30 16.72
C ALA A 146 -14.19 7.82 16.56
N GLN A 147 -12.99 8.22 16.15
CA GLN A 147 -12.65 9.62 15.88
C GLN A 147 -13.03 10.08 14.47
N LEU A 148 -13.35 9.14 13.58
CA LEU A 148 -13.75 9.44 12.19
C LEU A 148 -15.27 9.64 12.04
N GLY A 149 -16.07 9.27 13.05
CA GLY A 149 -17.53 9.33 13.01
C GLY A 149 -18.16 7.96 12.80
#